data_AF-A0A820VEH6-F1
#
_entry.id   AF-A0A820VEH6-F1
#
_cell.length_a   1.000
_cell.length_b   1.000
_cell.length_c   1.000
_cell.angle_alpha   90.00
_cell.angle_beta   90.00
_cell.angle_gamma   90.00
#
_symmetry.space_group_name_H-M   'P 1'
#
loop_
_entity.id
_entity.type
_entity.pdbx_description
1 polymer ?
#
loop_
_entity_poly.entity_id
_entity_poly.type
_entity_poly.pdbx_seq_one_letter_code
_entity_poly.pdbx_strand_id
1 'polypeptide(L)' 'MFGLLHSQYINNEGCLIFIQAARNLGENICIDFILHYQNLQELKNNLESALDLEQGQFPEPGLMFFSN' A
#
# COMPACT_ATOMS: atom_id res chain seq x y z
N MET A 1 12.19 -6.56 -7.50
CA MET A 1 13.32 -6.36 -8.44
C MET A 1 13.61 -7.56 -9.34
N PHE A 2 13.61 -8.80 -8.82
CA PHE A 2 13.87 -10.02 -9.62
C PHE A 2 12.93 -10.21 -10.84
N GLY A 3 11.64 -9.85 -10.74
CA GLY A 3 10.70 -10.00 -11.86
C GLY A 3 10.98 -9.15 -13.10
N LEU A 4 11.60 -7.97 -12.93
CA LEU A 4 11.94 -7.07 -14.04
C LEU A 4 13.10 -7.62 -14.88
N LEU A 5 14.16 -8.09 -14.21
CA LEU A 5 15.40 -8.56 -14.86
C LEU A 5 15.22 -9.87 -15.64
N HIS A 6 14.18 -10.65 -15.34
CA HIS A 6 13.93 -11.94 -15.99
C HIS A 6 12.85 -11.89 -17.08
N SER A 7 12.22 -10.74 -17.27
CA SER A 7 11.23 -10.59 -18.34
C SER A 7 11.93 -10.53 -19.70
N GLN A 8 11.70 -11.54 -20.52
CA GLN A 8 12.20 -11.55 -21.90
C GLN A 8 11.27 -10.69 -22.75
N TYR A 9 11.71 -9.48 -23.11
CA TYR A 9 10.97 -8.51 -23.94
C TYR A 9 10.73 -8.92 -25.40
N ILE A 10 10.87 -10.22 -25.69
CA ILE A 10 10.96 -10.80 -27.02
C ILE A 10 9.57 -11.14 -27.57
N ASN A 11 8.54 -11.20 -26.71
CA ASN A 11 7.16 -11.45 -27.10
C ASN A 11 6.15 -10.68 -26.21
N ASN A 12 4.88 -10.68 -26.62
CA ASN A 12 3.82 -9.93 -25.92
C ASN A 12 3.63 -10.38 -24.47
N GLU A 13 3.80 -11.67 -24.17
CA GLU A 13 3.67 -12.19 -22.81
C GLU A 13 4.79 -11.66 -21.90
N GLY A 14 6.03 -11.68 -22.39
CA GLY A 14 7.17 -11.10 -21.69
C GLY A 14 7.05 -9.58 -21.48
N CYS A 15 6.47 -8.86 -22.45
CA CYS A 15 6.14 -7.44 -22.29
C CYS A 15 5.13 -7.20 -21.16
N LEU A 16 4.06 -8.01 -21.08
CA LEU A 16 3.06 -7.89 -20.01
C LEU A 16 3.65 -8.18 -18.63
N ILE A 17 4.49 -9.22 -18.54
CA ILE A 17 5.21 -9.56 -17.31
C ILE A 17 6.13 -8.42 -16.88
N PHE A 18 6.85 -7.79 -17.81
CA PHE A 18 7.69 -6.63 -17.50
C PHE A 18 6.86 -5.47 -16.96
N ILE A 19 5.77 -5.10 -17.65
CA ILE A 19 4.91 -3.96 -17.25
C ILE A 19 4.36 -4.19 -15.83
N GLN A 20 3.89 -5.41 -15.54
CA GLN A 20 3.42 -5.74 -14.20
C GLN A 20 4.55 -5.67 -13.17
N ALA A 21 5.74 -6.17 -13.50
CA ALA A 21 6.89 -6.11 -12.59
C ALA A 21 7.38 -4.66 -12.36
N ALA A 22 7.27 -3.78 -13.36
CA ALA A 22 7.59 -2.35 -13.26
C ALA A 22 6.58 -1.64 -12.35
N ARG A 23 5.29 -1.92 -12.53
CA ARG A 23 4.23 -1.40 -11.67
C ARG A 23 4.45 -1.80 -10.22
N ASN A 24 4.67 -3.09 -9.96
CA ASN A 24 4.91 -3.60 -8.61
C ASN A 24 6.17 -2.98 -7.99
N LEU A 25 7.22 -2.70 -8.79
CA LEU A 25 8.39 -2.00 -8.29
C LEU A 25 8.03 -0.56 -7.88
N GLY A 26 7.31 0.17 -8.71
CA GLY A 26 6.87 1.53 -8.42
C GLY A 26 5.99 1.60 -7.16
N GLU A 27 5.03 0.69 -7.02
CA GLU A 27 4.16 0.59 -5.84
C GLU A 27 4.98 0.36 -4.57
N ASN A 28 5.92 -0.60 -4.57
CA ASN A 28 6.77 -0.85 -3.41
C ASN A 28 7.66 0.34 -3.06
N ILE A 29 8.23 1.02 -4.06
CA ILE A 29 9.02 2.24 -3.83
C ILE A 29 8.16 3.30 -3.13
N CYS A 30 6.94 3.56 -3.63
CA CYS A 30 6.04 4.52 -2.99
C CYS A 30 5.72 4.14 -1.54
N ILE A 31 5.47 2.87 -1.26
CA ILE A 31 5.24 2.37 0.11
C ILE A 31 6.48 2.59 0.98
N ASP A 32 7.67 2.23 0.49
CA ASP A 32 8.93 2.41 1.22
C ASP A 32 9.18 3.90 1.55
N PHE A 33 8.88 4.80 0.61
CA PHE A 33 8.95 6.24 0.83
C PHE A 33 7.99 6.69 1.94
N ILE A 34 6.73 6.24 1.92
CA ILE A 34 5.75 6.57 2.96
C ILE A 34 6.26 6.10 4.32
N LEU A 35 6.67 4.83 4.42
CA LEU A 35 7.16 4.25 5.67
C LEU A 35 8.43 4.93 6.19
N HIS A 36 9.32 5.37 5.29
CA HIS A 36 10.55 6.06 5.68
C HIS A 36 10.29 7.41 6.35
N TYR A 37 9.28 8.15 5.86
CA TYR A 37 8.95 9.48 6.37
C TYR A 37 7.82 9.49 7.42
N GLN A 38 7.19 8.34 7.66
CA GLN A 38 6.11 8.20 8.63
C GLN A 38 6.63 8.15 10.06
N ASN A 39 6.17 9.06 10.91
CA ASN A 39 6.44 9.00 12.35
C ASN A 39 5.57 7.93 13.02
N LEU A 40 6.18 6.81 13.41
CA LEU A 40 5.47 5.70 14.05
C LEU A 40 4.89 6.05 15.43
N GLN A 41 5.47 7.01 16.16
CA GLN A 41 4.95 7.41 17.47
C GLN A 41 3.63 8.19 17.35
N GLU A 42 3.44 8.91 16.24
CA GLU A 42 2.26 9.74 15.99
C GLU A 42 1.21 9.03 15.13
N LEU A 43 1.51 7.85 14.57
CA LEU A 43 0.65 7.17 13.61
C LEU A 43 -0.79 6.99 14.11
N LYS A 44 -0.96 6.53 15.35
CA LYS A 44 -2.29 6.35 15.95
C LYS A 44 -3.05 7.68 16.03
N ASN A 45 -2.41 8.72 16.58
CA ASN A 45 -3.03 10.03 16.77
C ASN A 45 -3.40 10.67 15.42
N ASN A 46 -2.55 10.51 14.40
CA ASN A 46 -2.80 11.01 13.06
C ASN A 46 -4.01 10.29 12.42
N LEU A 47 -4.17 8.99 12.66
CA LEU A 47 -5.29 8.21 12.17
C LEU A 47 -6.61 8.58 12.86
N GLU A 48 -6.60 8.71 14.19
CA GLU A 48 -7.78 9.15 14.96
C GLU A 48 -8.21 10.57 14.53
N SER A 49 -7.24 11.49 14.39
CA SER A 49 -7.52 12.86 13.93
C SER A 49 -8.13 12.89 12.52
N ALA A 50 -7.67 12.02 11.62
CA ALA A 50 -8.21 11.94 10.27
C ALA A 50 -9.66 11.42 10.25
N LEU A 51 -9.99 10.45 11.10
CA LEU A 51 -11.34 9.91 11.21
C LEU A 51 -12.34 10.91 11.81
N ASP A 52 -11.92 11.64 12.84
CA ASP A 52 -12.74 12.70 13.44
C ASP A 52 -13.11 13.79 12.43
N LEU A 53 -12.18 14.14 11.52
CA LEU A 53 -12.43 15.09 10.44
C LEU A 53 -13.46 14.59 9.42
N GLU A 54 -13.54 13.28 9.21
CA GLU A 54 -14.51 12.65 8.29
C GLU A 54 -15.83 12.27 8.98
N GLN A 55 -16.04 12.67 10.24
CA GLN A 55 -17.18 12.25 11.09
C GLN A 55 -17.27 10.73 11.31
N GLY A 56 -16.18 10.00 11.06
CA GLY A 56 -16.04 8.60 11.41
C GLY A 56 -15.61 8.47 12.87
N GLN A 57 -16.08 7.43 13.56
CA GLN A 57 -15.58 7.07 14.90
C GLN A 57 -14.82 5.75 14.82
N PHE A 58 -13.70 5.65 15.53
CA PHE A 58 -13.06 4.37 15.76
C PHE A 58 -14.02 3.47 16.56
N PRO A 59 -14.45 2.31 16.03
CA PRO A 59 -15.22 1.38 16.83
C PRO A 59 -14.35 0.88 17.98
N GLU A 60 -14.91 0.81 19.20
CA GLU A 60 -14.17 0.26 20.34
C GLU A 60 -13.71 -1.18 20.01
N PRO A 61 -12.51 -1.59 20.45
CA PRO A 61 -12.03 -2.95 20.25
C PRO A 61 -12.98 -3.97 20.89
N GLY A 62 -13.90 -4.53 20.09
CA GLY A 62 -15.00 -5.39 20.55
C GLY A 62 -16.35 -5.11 19.88
N LEU A 63 -16.51 -3.93 19.25
CA LEU A 63 -17.71 -3.55 18.48
C LEU A 63 -17.55 -3.73 16.96
N MET A 64 -16.39 -4.21 16.48
CA MET A 64 -16.22 -4.62 15.08
C MET A 64 -16.98 -5.93 14.81
N PHE A 65 -18.31 -5.84 14.78
CA PHE A 65 -19.17 -6.90 14.31
C PHE A 65 -19.14 -6.90 12.79
N PHE A 66 -18.68 -8.02 12.22
CA PHE A 66 -18.88 -8.33 10.81
C PHE A 66 -20.38 -8.37 10.52
N SER A 67 -20.89 -7.39 9.79
CA SER A 67 -22.17 -7.52 9.10
C SER A 67 -21.95 -8.35 7.84
N ASN A 68 -22.61 -9.51 7.79
CA ASN A 68 -22.67 -10.45 6.66
C ASN A 68 -22.99 -9.78 5.33
#